data_AF-A0A1E4RSH5-F1
#
_entry.id   AF-A0A1E4RSH5-F1
#
_cell.length_a   1.000
_cell.length_b   1.000
_cell.length_c   1.000
_cell.angle_alpha   90.00
_cell.angle_beta   90.00
_cell.angle_gamma   90.00
#
_symmetry.space_group_name_H-M   'P 1'
#
loop_
_entity.id
_entity.type
_entity.pdbx_description
1 polymer ?
#
loop_
_entity_poly.entity_id
_entity_poly.type
_entity_poly.pdbx_seq_one_letter_code
_entity_poly.pdbx_strand_id
1 'polypeptide(L)'
;MSPNVKYSLYTLGAIATIGFIYLFAFYLPQLFIPESREIEGIVKVGELGSSLVPISSKRVKELGMNSDISNLDIEIDAEIQAKKSNEVERLIFVGDIHGHYVEFRKLLRQVKFNPETDHLLVMGDFITKGPDSLKVLDYLIDHDIDCIFGNHEYYVMNNYATFHGLKSPHFMNETNEMLSIKDGGFNSDPEFLLAKKLQPKHIKYINQCTIIKKLGQVPFHKFNDRKDLKVGGDSNSLPGYAVHAGLRWDLSIEDQEPIECLEMRSYIGPNFNETTDDPDTDNAVSWSKIWNSKQKIAAKKDAKIIYYGHEARRGLNLRKYSKGLDSGCDGGGKLSAMVIWLQEALNSKGKPVTLYREQVHQVSCK
;
A
#
# COMPACT_ATOMS: atom_id res chain seq x y z
N MET A 1 -41.14 59.38 1.05
CA MET A 1 -40.82 58.44 2.14
C MET A 1 -40.17 59.24 3.27
N SER A 2 -40.67 59.15 4.51
CA SER A 2 -40.11 59.92 5.63
C SER A 2 -38.69 59.43 5.98
N PRO A 3 -37.84 60.29 6.57
CA PRO A 3 -36.50 59.90 7.02
C PRO A 3 -36.50 58.66 7.92
N ASN A 4 -37.49 58.54 8.81
CA ASN A 4 -37.64 57.40 9.71
C ASN A 4 -37.90 56.09 8.94
N VAL A 5 -38.74 56.13 7.90
CA VAL A 5 -39.02 54.94 7.07
C VAL A 5 -37.79 54.54 6.26
N LYS A 6 -36.99 55.51 5.77
CA LYS A 6 -35.70 55.22 5.12
C LYS A 6 -34.74 54.54 6.10
N TYR A 7 -34.61 55.08 7.31
CA TYR A 7 -33.71 54.53 8.34
C TYR A 7 -34.11 53.10 8.72
N SER A 8 -35.39 52.84 8.99
CA SER A 8 -35.89 51.49 9.28
C SER A 8 -35.63 50.50 8.13
N LEU A 9 -35.82 50.92 6.88
CA LEU A 9 -35.52 50.09 5.70
C LEU A 9 -34.02 49.79 5.56
N TYR A 10 -33.14 50.76 5.79
CA TYR A 10 -31.69 50.53 5.79
C TYR A 10 -31.25 49.60 6.92
N THR A 11 -31.80 49.76 8.13
CA THR A 11 -31.50 48.87 9.26
C THR A 11 -31.96 47.44 8.99
N LEU A 12 -33.18 47.25 8.48
CA LEU A 12 -33.68 45.93 8.07
C LEU A 12 -32.82 45.31 6.95
N GLY A 13 -32.44 46.09 5.94
CA GLY A 13 -31.54 45.64 4.89
C GLY A 13 -30.16 45.24 5.39
N ALA A 14 -29.59 45.99 6.34
CA ALA A 14 -28.31 45.68 6.96
C ALA A 14 -28.38 44.38 7.79
N ILE A 15 -29.42 44.20 8.60
CA ILE A 15 -29.64 42.98 9.39
C ILE A 15 -29.82 41.77 8.47
N ALA A 16 -30.62 41.89 7.41
CA ALA A 16 -30.80 40.81 6.43
C ALA A 16 -29.49 40.44 5.74
N THR A 17 -28.68 41.44 5.37
CA THR A 17 -27.36 41.23 4.76
C THR A 17 -26.40 40.53 5.71
N ILE A 18 -26.32 40.97 6.97
CA ILE A 18 -25.49 40.34 8.00
C ILE A 18 -25.95 38.90 8.24
N GLY A 19 -27.26 38.66 8.33
CA GLY A 19 -27.82 37.32 8.47
C GLY A 19 -27.48 36.42 7.28
N PHE A 20 -27.54 36.95 6.05
CA PHE A 20 -27.16 36.23 4.84
C PHE A 20 -25.67 35.91 4.81
N ILE A 21 -24.81 36.89 5.15
CA ILE A 21 -23.36 36.66 5.27
C ILE A 21 -23.07 35.62 6.35
N TYR A 22 -23.70 35.72 7.52
CA TYR A 22 -23.54 34.74 8.59
C TYR A 22 -23.96 33.33 8.14
N LEU A 23 -25.12 33.23 7.49
CA LEU A 23 -25.65 31.97 6.98
C LEU A 23 -24.69 31.31 5.99
N PHE A 24 -24.17 32.04 5.01
CA PHE A 24 -23.33 31.47 3.94
C PHE A 24 -21.84 31.36 4.30
N ALA A 25 -21.31 32.28 5.11
CA ALA A 25 -19.89 32.28 5.46
C ALA A 25 -19.57 31.47 6.72
N PHE A 26 -20.54 31.25 7.62
CA PHE A 26 -20.29 30.58 8.90
C PHE A 26 -21.19 29.38 9.15
N TYR A 27 -22.52 29.51 8.99
CA TYR A 27 -23.45 28.44 9.35
C TYR A 27 -23.49 27.28 8.34
N LEU A 28 -23.72 27.58 7.05
CA LEU A 28 -23.80 26.57 6.00
C LEU A 28 -22.50 25.75 5.87
N PRO A 29 -21.29 26.36 5.86
CA PRO A 29 -20.05 25.58 5.80
C PRO A 29 -19.91 24.57 6.93
N GLN A 30 -20.39 24.88 8.14
CA GLN A 30 -20.33 23.95 9.28
C GLN A 30 -21.21 22.70 9.09
N LEU A 31 -22.31 22.81 8.35
CA LEU A 31 -23.18 21.66 8.04
C LEU A 31 -22.53 20.66 7.06
N PHE A 32 -21.49 21.07 6.34
CA PHE A 32 -20.78 20.22 5.38
C PHE A 32 -19.48 19.63 5.94
N ILE A 33 -19.13 19.91 7.20
CA ILE A 33 -17.98 19.30 7.87
C ILE A 33 -18.38 17.88 8.31
N PRO A 34 -17.70 16.83 7.83
CA PRO A 34 -17.97 15.46 8.28
C PRO A 34 -17.75 15.33 9.79
N GLU A 35 -18.52 14.43 10.43
CA GLU A 35 -18.26 14.05 11.82
C GLU A 35 -16.85 13.49 11.96
N SER A 36 -16.16 13.84 13.04
CA SER A 36 -14.84 13.33 13.33
C SER A 36 -14.88 12.02 14.12
N ARG A 37 -13.83 11.22 13.92
CA ARG A 37 -13.42 10.07 14.70
C ARG A 37 -11.98 10.26 15.19
N GLU A 38 -11.70 9.84 16.42
CA GLU A 38 -10.35 9.78 16.98
C GLU A 38 -9.43 8.83 16.18
N ILE A 39 -8.15 9.18 16.12
CA ILE A 39 -7.12 8.35 15.50
C ILE A 39 -6.59 7.37 16.54
N GLU A 40 -6.75 6.08 16.26
CA GLU A 40 -6.20 5.00 17.09
C GLU A 40 -4.69 4.81 16.79
N GLY A 41 -3.98 4.10 17.68
CA GLY A 41 -2.55 3.82 17.47
C GLY A 41 -2.34 2.93 16.25
N ILE A 42 -1.44 3.32 15.35
CA ILE A 42 -1.13 2.58 14.13
C ILE A 42 -0.28 1.35 14.50
N VAL A 43 -0.73 0.18 14.05
CA VAL A 43 -0.04 -1.09 14.31
C VAL A 43 1.22 -1.17 13.45
N LYS A 44 2.37 -1.34 14.11
CA LYS A 44 3.67 -1.42 13.41
C LYS A 44 3.82 -2.69 12.57
N VAL A 45 3.57 -3.86 13.16
CA VAL A 45 3.77 -5.15 12.51
C VAL A 45 2.48 -5.96 12.53
N GLY A 46 1.97 -6.31 11.34
CA GLY A 46 0.82 -7.19 11.15
C GLY A 46 1.15 -8.48 10.40
N GLU A 47 0.19 -9.38 10.35
CA GLU A 47 0.22 -10.61 9.56
C GLU A 47 -0.78 -10.49 8.40
N LEU A 48 -0.53 -11.17 7.27
CA LEU A 48 -1.41 -11.15 6.09
C LEU A 48 -2.76 -11.84 6.34
N GLY A 49 -2.88 -12.68 7.38
CA GLY A 49 -4.14 -13.34 7.77
C GLY A 49 -4.65 -14.43 6.81
N SER A 50 -4.17 -14.45 5.56
CA SER A 50 -4.46 -15.44 4.53
C SER A 50 -3.31 -16.41 4.30
N SER A 51 -3.60 -17.56 3.70
CA SER A 51 -2.60 -18.56 3.32
C SER A 51 -2.83 -19.07 1.91
N LEU A 52 -1.75 -19.15 1.13
CA LEU A 52 -1.82 -19.66 -0.24
C LEU A 52 -2.10 -21.16 -0.25
N VAL A 53 -3.04 -21.57 -1.11
CA VAL A 53 -3.25 -22.97 -1.46
C VAL A 53 -2.73 -23.28 -2.87
N PRO A 54 -2.21 -24.49 -3.12
CA PRO A 54 -1.83 -24.91 -4.46
C PRO A 54 -3.02 -24.88 -5.42
N ILE A 55 -2.79 -24.40 -6.64
CA ILE A 55 -3.74 -24.48 -7.74
C ILE A 55 -3.21 -25.32 -8.89
N SER A 56 -4.13 -26.02 -9.57
CA SER A 56 -3.81 -26.89 -10.69
C SER A 56 -3.34 -26.09 -11.91
N SER A 57 -2.57 -26.71 -12.78
CA SER A 57 -2.15 -26.10 -14.05
C SER A 57 -3.32 -25.69 -14.94
N LYS A 58 -4.46 -26.40 -14.86
CA LYS A 58 -5.71 -26.00 -15.53
C LYS A 58 -6.22 -24.67 -14.99
N ARG A 59 -6.31 -24.53 -13.66
CA ARG A 59 -6.74 -23.29 -13.00
C ARG A 59 -5.82 -22.11 -13.33
N VAL A 60 -4.50 -22.33 -13.37
CA VAL A 60 -3.52 -21.32 -13.80
C VAL A 60 -3.83 -20.81 -15.24
N LYS A 61 -4.13 -21.72 -16.17
CA LYS A 61 -4.48 -21.39 -17.57
C LYS A 61 -5.82 -20.62 -17.65
N GLU A 62 -6.85 -21.01 -16.89
CA GLU A 62 -8.14 -20.29 -16.83
C GLU A 62 -8.00 -18.83 -16.35
N LEU A 63 -7.13 -18.62 -15.37
CA LEU A 63 -6.81 -17.29 -14.85
C LEU A 63 -5.94 -16.47 -15.82
N GLY A 64 -5.45 -17.05 -16.91
CA GLY A 64 -4.60 -16.39 -17.88
C GLY A 64 -3.19 -16.10 -17.37
N MET A 65 -2.74 -16.84 -16.35
CA MET A 65 -1.40 -16.73 -15.78
C MET A 65 -0.42 -17.62 -16.55
N ASN A 66 0.85 -17.26 -16.54
CA ASN A 66 1.86 -18.04 -17.24
C ASN A 66 2.05 -19.42 -16.57
N SER A 67 1.83 -20.50 -17.35
CA SER A 67 1.94 -21.87 -16.88
C SER A 67 3.23 -22.57 -17.32
N ASP A 68 4.26 -21.86 -17.83
CA ASP A 68 5.53 -22.37 -18.42
C ASP A 68 6.16 -23.56 -17.65
N ILE A 69 5.59 -24.75 -17.83
CA ILE A 69 6.09 -26.06 -17.43
C ILE A 69 6.32 -26.77 -18.75
N SER A 70 7.49 -26.57 -19.33
CA SER A 70 7.86 -27.09 -20.64
C SER A 70 8.13 -28.60 -20.64
N ASN A 71 7.29 -29.45 -20.02
CA ASN A 71 7.18 -30.93 -20.25
C ASN A 71 6.44 -31.74 -19.15
N LEU A 72 5.69 -31.15 -18.22
CA LEU A 72 4.91 -31.93 -17.22
C LEU A 72 3.49 -31.36 -17.07
N ASP A 73 2.77 -31.25 -18.20
CA ASP A 73 1.29 -31.20 -18.19
C ASP A 73 0.80 -32.58 -17.73
N ILE A 74 0.70 -32.79 -16.43
CA ILE A 74 -0.12 -33.87 -15.88
C ILE A 74 -1.27 -33.19 -15.17
N GLU A 75 -2.49 -33.49 -15.64
CA GLU A 75 -3.73 -33.20 -14.93
C GLU A 75 -3.66 -33.96 -13.61
N ILE A 76 -3.23 -33.27 -12.56
CA ILE A 76 -3.40 -33.75 -11.20
C ILE A 76 -4.85 -33.41 -10.86
N ASP A 77 -5.73 -34.40 -10.93
CA ASP A 77 -7.04 -34.33 -10.30
C ASP A 77 -6.82 -34.47 -8.79
N ALA A 78 -6.42 -33.36 -8.15
CA ALA A 78 -6.37 -33.28 -6.71
C ALA A 78 -7.82 -33.29 -6.18
N GLU A 79 -8.10 -34.17 -5.21
CA GLU A 79 -9.37 -34.13 -4.48
C GLU A 79 -9.55 -32.74 -3.88
N ILE A 80 -10.70 -32.12 -4.16
CA ILE A 80 -11.09 -30.82 -3.61
C ILE A 80 -11.26 -30.98 -2.11
N GLN A 81 -10.22 -30.68 -1.34
CA GLN A 81 -10.35 -30.50 0.10
C GLN A 81 -11.16 -29.24 0.37
N ALA A 82 -12.04 -29.29 1.37
CA ALA A 82 -12.83 -28.13 1.77
C ALA A 82 -11.89 -26.99 2.19
N LYS A 83 -11.92 -25.88 1.44
CA LYS A 83 -11.15 -24.67 1.76
C LYS A 83 -11.53 -24.15 3.14
N LYS A 84 -10.52 -23.76 3.93
CA LYS A 84 -10.73 -22.93 5.12
C LYS A 84 -11.08 -21.51 4.70
N SER A 85 -11.74 -20.76 5.58
CA SER A 85 -12.19 -19.38 5.31
C SER A 85 -11.08 -18.40 4.92
N ASN A 86 -9.82 -18.71 5.24
CA ASN A 86 -8.68 -17.80 5.02
C ASN A 86 -7.71 -18.31 3.92
N GLU A 87 -8.10 -19.34 3.19
CA GLU A 87 -7.28 -19.93 2.13
C GLU A 87 -7.55 -19.27 0.77
N VAL A 88 -6.48 -18.79 0.13
CA VAL A 88 -6.54 -18.03 -1.12
C VAL A 88 -5.68 -18.69 -2.20
N GLU A 89 -6.11 -18.55 -3.46
CA GLU A 89 -5.40 -19.06 -4.63
C GLU A 89 -4.24 -18.15 -5.01
N ARG A 90 -4.41 -16.85 -4.82
CA ARG A 90 -3.45 -15.82 -5.22
C ARG A 90 -3.32 -14.73 -4.18
N LEU A 91 -2.09 -14.22 -4.04
CA LEU A 91 -1.83 -12.93 -3.42
C LEU A 91 -1.58 -11.92 -4.52
N ILE A 92 -2.21 -10.75 -4.43
CA ILE A 92 -2.07 -9.67 -5.41
C ILE A 92 -1.59 -8.42 -4.67
N PHE A 93 -0.41 -7.93 -5.01
CA PHE A 93 0.19 -6.73 -4.43
C PHE A 93 0.13 -5.61 -5.45
N VAL A 94 -0.48 -4.48 -5.09
CA VAL A 94 -0.62 -3.31 -5.97
C VAL A 94 0.25 -2.17 -5.45
N GLY A 95 1.09 -1.61 -6.31
CA GLY A 95 1.91 -0.44 -5.99
C GLY A 95 1.08 0.84 -5.83
N ASP A 96 1.76 1.97 -5.76
CA ASP A 96 1.21 3.28 -5.42
C ASP A 96 0.11 3.71 -6.41
N ILE A 97 -1.11 3.85 -5.89
CA ILE A 97 -2.33 4.14 -6.70
C ILE A 97 -2.53 5.65 -6.83
N HIS A 98 -2.25 6.42 -5.77
CA HIS A 98 -2.43 7.86 -5.71
C HIS A 98 -3.77 8.34 -6.28
N GLY A 99 -4.89 7.76 -5.83
CA GLY A 99 -6.20 8.20 -6.29
C GLY A 99 -6.51 7.97 -7.79
N HIS A 100 -5.68 7.25 -8.54
CA HIS A 100 -5.97 6.87 -9.94
C HIS A 100 -6.94 5.67 -10.01
N TYR A 101 -8.18 5.93 -9.58
CA TYR A 101 -9.23 4.90 -9.46
C TYR A 101 -9.51 4.15 -10.77
N VAL A 102 -9.53 4.85 -11.90
CA VAL A 102 -9.82 4.26 -13.20
C VAL A 102 -8.74 3.24 -13.60
N GLU A 103 -7.48 3.57 -13.39
CA GLU A 103 -6.30 2.74 -13.63
C GLU A 103 -6.30 1.54 -12.68
N PHE A 104 -6.57 1.76 -11.39
CA PHE A 104 -6.73 0.69 -10.42
C PHE A 104 -7.80 -0.32 -10.84
N ARG A 105 -8.99 0.13 -11.26
CA ARG A 105 -10.06 -0.75 -11.76
C ARG A 105 -9.71 -1.42 -13.08
N LYS A 106 -8.93 -0.79 -13.96
CA LYS A 106 -8.39 -1.45 -15.17
C LYS A 106 -7.43 -2.59 -14.78
N LEU A 107 -6.53 -2.35 -13.82
CA LEU A 107 -5.56 -3.33 -13.36
C LEU A 107 -6.25 -4.54 -12.74
N LEU A 108 -7.24 -4.33 -11.85
CA LEU A 108 -8.01 -5.40 -11.23
C LEU A 108 -8.76 -6.26 -12.27
N ARG A 109 -9.31 -5.64 -13.32
CA ARG A 109 -9.92 -6.39 -14.44
C ARG A 109 -8.88 -7.19 -15.22
N GLN A 110 -7.70 -6.62 -15.47
CA GLN A 110 -6.62 -7.29 -16.20
C GLN A 110 -6.09 -8.53 -15.45
N VAL A 111 -6.02 -8.48 -14.12
CA VAL A 111 -5.60 -9.64 -13.30
C VAL A 111 -6.76 -10.58 -12.99
N LYS A 112 -7.97 -10.28 -13.45
CA LYS A 112 -9.21 -11.01 -13.13
C LYS A 112 -9.38 -11.21 -11.62
N PHE A 113 -9.23 -10.12 -10.84
CA PHE A 113 -9.34 -10.17 -9.39
C PHE A 113 -10.72 -10.71 -8.95
N ASN A 114 -10.72 -11.63 -8.00
CA ASN A 114 -11.89 -12.19 -7.37
C ASN A 114 -11.70 -12.22 -5.84
N PRO A 115 -12.46 -11.42 -5.06
CA PRO A 115 -12.30 -11.35 -3.60
C PRO A 115 -12.60 -12.68 -2.88
N GLU A 116 -13.35 -13.60 -3.51
CA GLU A 116 -13.65 -14.91 -2.94
C GLU A 116 -12.47 -15.89 -3.01
N THR A 117 -11.50 -15.64 -3.89
CA THR A 117 -10.37 -16.55 -4.12
C THR A 117 -9.00 -15.90 -3.98
N ASP A 118 -8.93 -14.57 -4.00
CA ASP A 118 -7.67 -13.82 -3.99
C ASP A 118 -7.59 -12.91 -2.77
N HIS A 119 -6.39 -12.76 -2.24
CA HIS A 119 -6.08 -11.70 -1.28
C HIS A 119 -5.42 -10.54 -2.01
N LEU A 120 -6.00 -9.35 -1.91
CA LEU A 120 -5.43 -8.12 -2.47
C LEU A 120 -4.84 -7.27 -1.33
N LEU A 121 -3.60 -6.81 -1.53
CA LEU A 121 -2.89 -5.91 -0.62
C LEU A 121 -2.39 -4.69 -1.41
N VAL A 122 -2.76 -3.49 -0.97
CA VAL A 122 -2.21 -2.24 -1.50
C VAL A 122 -0.96 -1.83 -0.71
N MET A 123 0.08 -1.36 -1.41
CA MET A 123 1.42 -1.14 -0.83
C MET A 123 1.61 0.25 -0.20
N GLY A 124 0.54 0.88 0.27
CA GLY A 124 0.53 2.29 0.68
C GLY A 124 0.33 3.24 -0.50
N ASP A 125 0.22 4.53 -0.21
CA ASP A 125 0.09 5.60 -1.20
C ASP A 125 -1.07 5.36 -2.16
N PHE A 126 -2.22 4.97 -1.61
CA PHE A 126 -3.43 4.74 -2.39
C PHE A 126 -4.31 6.00 -2.52
N ILE A 127 -4.06 7.01 -1.68
CA ILE A 127 -4.65 8.34 -1.77
C ILE A 127 -3.63 9.40 -2.22
N THR A 128 -4.10 10.65 -2.34
CA THR A 128 -3.36 11.87 -2.76
C THR A 128 -2.91 11.85 -4.22
N LYS A 129 -2.38 13.01 -4.68
CA LYS A 129 -1.91 13.34 -6.04
C LYS A 129 -2.95 13.22 -7.17
N GLY A 130 -3.53 12.05 -7.38
CA GLY A 130 -4.57 11.84 -8.39
C GLY A 130 -5.99 12.24 -7.95
N PRO A 131 -6.94 12.25 -8.89
CA PRO A 131 -8.22 12.96 -8.75
C PRO A 131 -9.26 12.26 -7.87
N ASP A 132 -9.17 10.93 -7.70
CA ASP A 132 -10.27 10.10 -7.21
C ASP A 132 -9.92 9.35 -5.91
N SER A 133 -9.13 9.96 -5.01
CA SER A 133 -8.72 9.37 -3.71
C SER A 133 -9.89 8.78 -2.91
N LEU A 134 -11.02 9.49 -2.83
CA LEU A 134 -12.19 9.00 -2.09
C LEU A 134 -12.82 7.75 -2.76
N LYS A 135 -12.83 7.66 -4.10
CA LYS A 135 -13.34 6.47 -4.79
C LYS A 135 -12.43 5.26 -4.59
N VAL A 136 -11.12 5.48 -4.50
CA VAL A 136 -10.18 4.42 -4.14
C VAL A 136 -10.47 3.95 -2.72
N LEU A 137 -10.53 4.86 -1.74
CA LEU A 137 -10.89 4.53 -0.35
C LEU A 137 -12.22 3.77 -0.23
N ASP A 138 -13.28 4.29 -0.85
CA ASP A 138 -14.60 3.65 -0.83
C ASP A 138 -14.54 2.24 -1.38
N TYR A 139 -13.85 2.03 -2.51
CA TYR A 139 -13.69 0.71 -3.09
C TYR A 139 -12.92 -0.24 -2.17
N LEU A 140 -11.83 0.22 -1.57
CA LEU A 140 -11.02 -0.59 -0.67
C LEU A 140 -11.82 -1.01 0.57
N ILE A 141 -12.64 -0.11 1.12
CA ILE A 141 -13.54 -0.38 2.25
C ILE A 141 -14.62 -1.37 1.86
N ASP A 142 -15.32 -1.13 0.75
CA ASP A 142 -16.47 -1.92 0.32
C ASP A 142 -16.11 -3.39 -0.01
N HIS A 143 -14.84 -3.65 -0.32
CA HIS A 143 -14.34 -4.99 -0.66
C HIS A 143 -13.38 -5.56 0.39
N ASP A 144 -13.25 -4.92 1.55
CA ASP A 144 -12.36 -5.34 2.65
C ASP A 144 -10.91 -5.61 2.19
N ILE A 145 -10.37 -4.69 1.39
CA ILE A 145 -9.02 -4.83 0.83
C ILE A 145 -7.97 -4.48 1.88
N ASP A 146 -6.97 -5.34 2.04
CA ASP A 146 -5.88 -5.15 2.98
C ASP A 146 -4.89 -4.06 2.51
N CYS A 147 -4.21 -3.42 3.45
CA CYS A 147 -3.37 -2.26 3.16
C CYS A 147 -2.08 -2.21 4.01
N ILE A 148 -1.01 -1.73 3.36
CA ILE A 148 0.14 -1.14 4.02
C ILE A 148 -0.11 0.35 4.20
N PHE A 149 0.34 0.90 5.31
CA PHE A 149 0.28 2.33 5.59
C PHE A 149 1.42 3.04 4.85
N GLY A 150 1.12 4.03 3.99
CA GLY A 150 2.11 4.85 3.28
C GLY A 150 2.37 6.20 3.95
N ASN A 151 3.35 6.94 3.43
CA ASN A 151 3.68 8.27 3.98
C ASN A 151 2.59 9.29 3.62
N HIS A 152 1.92 9.18 2.47
CA HIS A 152 0.81 10.07 2.15
C HIS A 152 -0.42 9.82 3.05
N GLU A 153 -0.67 8.57 3.45
CA GLU A 153 -1.67 8.29 4.49
C GLU A 153 -1.28 8.94 5.83
N TYR A 154 0.00 8.88 6.22
CA TYR A 154 0.50 9.55 7.43
C TYR A 154 0.25 11.07 7.42
N TYR A 155 0.60 11.75 6.33
CA TYR A 155 0.44 13.21 6.23
C TYR A 155 -1.04 13.62 6.22
N VAL A 156 -1.89 12.89 5.50
CA VAL A 156 -3.33 13.15 5.48
C VAL A 156 -3.95 12.93 6.86
N MET A 157 -3.52 11.92 7.63
CA MET A 157 -3.98 11.72 9.00
C MET A 157 -3.54 12.83 9.96
N ASN A 158 -2.31 13.34 9.83
CA ASN A 158 -1.86 14.52 10.59
C ASN A 158 -2.69 15.77 10.26
N ASN A 159 -2.96 15.99 8.98
CA ASN A 159 -3.81 17.09 8.50
C ASN A 159 -5.25 16.97 9.01
N TYR A 160 -5.80 15.76 9.02
CA TYR A 160 -7.13 15.47 9.56
C TYR A 160 -7.19 15.72 11.07
N ALA A 161 -6.18 15.27 11.84
CA ALA A 161 -6.09 15.54 13.26
C ALA A 161 -6.04 17.04 13.55
N THR A 162 -5.20 17.76 12.81
CA THR A 162 -5.08 19.22 12.92
C THR A 162 -6.40 19.93 12.62
N PHE A 163 -7.09 19.52 11.54
CA PHE A 163 -8.35 20.13 11.13
C PHE A 163 -9.48 19.93 12.17
N HIS A 164 -9.53 18.76 12.81
CA HIS A 164 -10.54 18.43 13.82
C HIS A 164 -10.12 18.72 15.27
N GLY A 165 -8.90 19.23 15.50
CA GLY A 165 -8.38 19.49 16.84
C GLY A 165 -8.12 18.21 17.66
N LEU A 166 -7.74 17.13 16.99
CA LEU A 166 -7.46 15.82 17.59
C LEU A 166 -5.95 15.64 17.83
N LYS A 167 -5.60 14.56 18.54
CA LYS A 167 -4.19 14.16 18.66
C LYS A 167 -3.66 13.65 17.32
N SER A 168 -2.40 13.98 17.02
CA SER A 168 -1.69 13.44 15.85
C SER A 168 -1.66 11.91 15.87
N PRO A 169 -1.60 11.27 14.69
CA PRO A 169 -1.37 9.84 14.59
C PRO A 169 -0.11 9.45 15.36
N HIS A 170 -0.18 8.30 16.03
CA HIS A 170 0.91 7.73 16.79
C HIS A 170 1.06 6.25 16.46
N PHE A 171 2.29 5.75 16.57
CA PHE A 171 2.58 4.33 16.40
C PHE A 171 2.46 3.63 17.75
N MET A 172 1.89 2.42 17.76
CA MET A 172 1.74 1.66 19.00
C MET A 172 3.12 1.35 19.60
N ASN A 173 3.22 1.49 20.93
CA ASN A 173 4.43 1.26 21.74
C ASN A 173 5.57 2.28 21.58
N GLU A 174 5.35 3.41 20.90
CA GLU A 174 6.28 4.54 20.88
C GLU A 174 5.75 5.70 21.74
N THR A 175 6.62 6.30 22.55
CA THR A 175 6.29 7.50 23.30
C THR A 175 6.36 8.70 22.36
N ASN A 176 5.19 9.23 21.98
CA ASN A 176 5.08 10.35 21.04
C ASN A 176 6.01 11.52 21.35
N GLU A 177 6.89 11.85 20.41
CA GLU A 177 7.36 13.22 20.25
C GLU A 177 6.37 14.00 19.39
N MET A 178 5.97 15.14 19.92
CA MET A 178 4.99 16.05 19.35
C MET A 178 5.62 16.78 18.15
N LEU A 179 5.22 16.45 16.93
CA LEU A 179 5.52 17.29 15.76
C LEU A 179 4.71 18.59 15.88
N SER A 180 5.44 19.70 16.01
CA SER A 180 4.92 21.05 16.21
C SER A 180 3.93 21.46 15.11
N ILE A 181 2.76 21.91 15.56
CA ILE A 181 1.76 22.64 14.80
C ILE A 181 2.40 23.89 14.18
N LYS A 182 2.25 24.10 12.86
CA LYS A 182 2.37 25.42 12.24
C LYS A 182 0.99 25.95 11.88
N ASP A 183 0.77 27.20 12.25
CA ASP A 183 -0.50 27.91 12.29
C ASP A 183 -1.29 27.94 10.97
N GLY A 184 -2.62 27.72 11.08
CA GLY A 184 -3.68 28.71 10.81
C GLY A 184 -3.78 29.42 9.45
N GLY A 185 -2.93 29.11 8.47
CA GLY A 185 -3.01 29.65 7.12
C GLY A 185 -4.07 28.96 6.26
N PHE A 186 -4.51 29.62 5.19
CA PHE A 186 -5.31 28.98 4.15
C PHE A 186 -4.43 27.94 3.45
N ASN A 187 -4.47 26.68 3.92
CA ASN A 187 -3.68 25.60 3.34
C ASN A 187 -4.44 25.00 2.15
N SER A 188 -3.95 25.29 0.94
CA SER A 188 -4.45 24.74 -0.33
C SER A 188 -3.74 23.44 -0.73
N ASP A 189 -2.92 22.87 0.15
CA ASP A 189 -2.30 21.56 -0.05
C ASP A 189 -3.40 20.52 -0.36
N PRO A 190 -3.30 19.81 -1.50
CA PRO A 190 -4.21 18.73 -1.87
C PRO A 190 -4.47 17.72 -0.74
N GLU A 191 -3.47 17.43 0.09
CA GLU A 191 -3.59 16.51 1.23
C GLU A 191 -4.49 17.07 2.32
N PHE A 192 -4.34 18.36 2.64
CA PHE A 192 -5.19 19.05 3.59
C PHE A 192 -6.64 19.17 3.09
N LEU A 193 -6.83 19.38 1.79
CA LEU A 193 -8.16 19.39 1.17
C LEU A 193 -8.83 18.01 1.19
N LEU A 194 -8.05 16.94 1.02
CA LEU A 194 -8.55 15.57 1.17
C LEU A 194 -8.94 15.29 2.62
N ALA A 195 -8.09 15.66 3.59
CA ALA A 195 -8.33 15.46 5.01
C ALA A 195 -9.69 16.01 5.46
N LYS A 196 -10.06 17.21 5.00
CA LYS A 196 -11.38 17.83 5.28
C LYS A 196 -12.59 17.04 4.78
N LYS A 197 -12.40 16.17 3.79
CA LYS A 197 -13.47 15.37 3.16
C LYS A 197 -13.55 13.95 3.72
N LEU A 198 -12.60 13.54 4.57
CA LEU A 198 -12.60 12.21 5.13
C LEU A 198 -13.78 12.03 6.10
N GLN A 199 -14.31 10.81 6.13
CA GLN A 199 -15.41 10.41 6.99
C GLN A 199 -14.90 9.40 8.02
N PRO A 200 -15.62 9.14 9.12
CA PRO A 200 -15.20 8.18 10.14
C PRO A 200 -14.83 6.80 9.59
N LYS A 201 -15.52 6.33 8.53
CA LYS A 201 -15.20 5.05 7.86
C LYS A 201 -13.83 5.07 7.17
N HIS A 202 -13.43 6.20 6.59
CA HIS A 202 -12.12 6.35 5.94
C HIS A 202 -11.01 6.33 6.98
N ILE A 203 -11.20 7.04 8.10
CA ILE A 203 -10.24 7.05 9.20
C ILE A 203 -10.07 5.65 9.78
N LYS A 204 -11.19 4.95 10.05
CA LYS A 204 -11.16 3.57 10.52
C LYS A 204 -10.40 2.65 9.56
N TYR A 205 -10.60 2.78 8.25
CA TYR A 205 -9.89 2.00 7.24
C TYR A 205 -8.39 2.29 7.26
N ILE A 206 -7.99 3.56 7.19
CA ILE A 206 -6.58 3.94 7.17
C ILE A 206 -5.87 3.50 8.47
N ASN A 207 -6.55 3.62 9.62
CA ASN A 207 -6.04 3.15 10.92
C ASN A 207 -5.78 1.65 11.01
N GLN A 208 -6.41 0.82 10.17
CA GLN A 208 -6.21 -0.63 10.18
C GLN A 208 -4.98 -1.07 9.38
N CYS A 209 -4.46 -0.20 8.51
CA CYS A 209 -3.27 -0.49 7.72
C CYS A 209 -2.05 -0.59 8.64
N THR A 210 -1.19 -1.57 8.37
CA THR A 210 0.03 -1.80 9.16
C THR A 210 1.26 -1.24 8.46
N ILE A 211 2.27 -0.81 9.20
CA ILE A 211 3.53 -0.33 8.61
C ILE A 211 4.27 -1.46 7.88
N ILE A 212 4.37 -2.61 8.54
CA ILE A 212 5.01 -3.82 8.01
C ILE A 212 4.02 -4.97 8.10
N LYS A 213 3.89 -5.73 7.01
CA LYS A 213 3.05 -6.94 6.97
C LYS A 213 3.89 -8.17 6.66
N LYS A 214 3.82 -9.16 7.54
CA LYS A 214 4.41 -10.49 7.36
C LYS A 214 3.55 -11.27 6.37
N LEU A 215 4.16 -11.72 5.27
CA LEU A 215 3.50 -12.39 4.16
C LEU A 215 3.62 -13.93 4.21
N GLY A 216 4.34 -14.45 5.21
CA GLY A 216 4.71 -15.87 5.24
C GLY A 216 5.77 -16.20 4.18
N GLN A 217 5.66 -17.37 3.56
CA GLN A 217 6.61 -17.82 2.53
C GLN A 217 6.22 -17.28 1.15
N VAL A 218 7.19 -16.69 0.45
CA VAL A 218 7.02 -16.07 -0.88
C VAL A 218 8.05 -16.60 -1.88
N PRO A 219 7.86 -16.43 -3.20
CA PRO A 219 8.75 -16.98 -4.21
C PRO A 219 10.20 -16.48 -4.08
N PHE A 220 11.15 -17.40 -4.04
CA PHE A 220 12.58 -17.10 -4.02
C PHE A 220 13.26 -17.57 -5.30
N HIS A 221 13.21 -16.71 -6.32
CA HIS A 221 13.95 -16.88 -7.58
C HIS A 221 14.21 -15.52 -8.21
N LYS A 222 15.15 -15.46 -9.15
CA LYS A 222 15.32 -14.26 -9.96
C LYS A 222 14.12 -14.14 -10.91
N PHE A 223 13.47 -12.97 -10.93
CA PHE A 223 12.31 -12.71 -11.78
C PHE A 223 12.66 -13.02 -13.25
N ASN A 224 11.79 -13.77 -13.94
CA ASN A 224 11.96 -14.27 -15.31
C ASN A 224 13.17 -15.22 -15.57
N ASP A 225 13.91 -15.66 -14.54
CA ASP A 225 15.00 -16.63 -14.73
C ASP A 225 14.49 -18.07 -14.65
N ARG A 226 14.29 -18.69 -15.82
CA ARG A 226 13.80 -20.08 -15.95
C ARG A 226 14.77 -21.12 -15.37
N LYS A 227 16.05 -20.78 -15.14
CA LYS A 227 17.07 -21.73 -14.67
C LYS A 227 17.01 -22.00 -13.16
N ASP A 228 16.41 -21.09 -12.39
CA ASP A 228 16.26 -21.20 -10.94
C ASP A 228 15.00 -21.99 -10.52
N LEU A 229 14.12 -22.34 -11.46
CA LEU A 229 12.93 -23.18 -11.26
C LEU A 229 13.27 -24.68 -11.18
N LYS A 230 14.36 -25.04 -10.52
CA LYS A 230 14.75 -26.45 -10.36
C LYS A 230 13.78 -27.13 -9.41
N VAL A 231 13.08 -28.11 -9.94
CA VAL A 231 12.19 -28.97 -9.16
C VAL A 231 13.03 -29.99 -8.39
N GLY A 232 13.36 -29.69 -7.13
CA GLY A 232 14.00 -30.66 -6.23
C GLY A 232 15.28 -30.22 -5.49
N GLY A 233 15.53 -28.91 -5.31
CA GLY A 233 16.55 -28.39 -4.39
C GLY A 233 15.93 -27.54 -3.28
N ASP A 234 16.62 -27.41 -2.14
CA ASP A 234 16.14 -26.74 -0.91
C ASP A 234 15.34 -25.44 -1.17
N SER A 235 14.15 -25.36 -0.57
CA SER A 235 13.12 -24.30 -0.61
C SER A 235 13.28 -23.18 -1.66
N ASN A 236 12.44 -23.19 -2.68
CA ASN A 236 12.22 -22.09 -3.65
C ASN A 236 11.39 -20.94 -3.04
N SER A 237 11.46 -20.79 -1.71
CA SER A 237 10.76 -19.75 -0.95
C SER A 237 11.63 -19.22 0.18
N LEU A 238 11.33 -17.98 0.56
CA LEU A 238 11.86 -17.32 1.75
C LEU A 238 10.72 -16.60 2.48
N PRO A 239 10.90 -16.22 3.76
CA PRO A 239 10.01 -15.28 4.43
C PRO A 239 9.89 -13.96 3.66
N GLY A 240 8.65 -13.52 3.42
CA GLY A 240 8.31 -12.29 2.71
C GLY A 240 7.69 -11.24 3.64
N TYR A 241 7.95 -9.97 3.33
CA TYR A 241 7.43 -8.82 4.04
C TYR A 241 6.98 -7.76 3.05
N ALA A 242 5.85 -7.10 3.33
CA ALA A 242 5.40 -5.91 2.64
C ALA A 242 5.62 -4.70 3.55
N VAL A 243 6.19 -3.63 2.99
CA VAL A 243 6.41 -2.33 3.64
C VAL A 243 6.34 -1.26 2.55
N HIS A 244 5.95 -0.03 2.90
CA HIS A 244 5.74 1.00 1.89
C HIS A 244 7.06 1.43 1.21
N ALA A 245 8.07 1.86 1.97
CA ALA A 245 9.35 2.30 1.41
C ALA A 245 10.45 1.22 1.47
N GLY A 246 10.83 0.78 2.68
CA GLY A 246 11.92 -0.15 2.89
C GLY A 246 12.10 -0.55 4.36
N LEU A 247 13.08 -1.41 4.63
CA LEU A 247 13.46 -1.81 5.99
C LEU A 247 14.96 -1.63 6.18
N ARG A 248 15.39 -1.38 7.42
CA ARG A 248 16.79 -1.49 7.83
C ARG A 248 17.25 -2.94 7.85
N TRP A 249 18.41 -3.22 7.25
CA TRP A 249 18.95 -4.58 7.15
C TRP A 249 19.56 -5.10 8.46
N ASP A 250 19.93 -4.19 9.36
CA ASP A 250 20.63 -4.46 10.63
C ASP A 250 19.71 -4.49 11.86
N LEU A 251 18.41 -4.25 11.67
CA LEU A 251 17.39 -4.35 12.72
C LEU A 251 16.50 -5.58 12.52
N SER A 252 15.88 -6.05 13.62
CA SER A 252 14.78 -7.01 13.54
C SER A 252 13.54 -6.36 12.90
N ILE A 253 12.48 -7.13 12.65
CA ILE A 253 11.25 -6.57 12.09
C ILE A 253 10.51 -5.73 13.13
N GLU A 254 10.60 -6.15 14.39
CA GLU A 254 9.96 -5.53 15.53
C GLU A 254 10.66 -4.24 15.98
N ASP A 255 11.96 -4.12 15.70
CA ASP A 255 12.79 -2.96 16.07
C ASP A 255 12.87 -1.88 14.98
N GLN A 256 12.16 -2.03 13.86
CA GLN A 256 12.15 -1.01 12.81
C GLN A 256 11.48 0.28 13.31
N GLU A 257 12.01 1.42 12.84
CA GLU A 257 11.42 2.73 13.09
C GLU A 257 10.32 3.02 12.04
N PRO A 258 9.09 3.37 12.45
CA PRO A 258 7.98 3.54 11.52
C PRO A 258 8.23 4.58 10.44
N ILE A 259 8.71 5.76 10.79
CA ILE A 259 8.93 6.85 9.81
C ILE A 259 9.97 6.45 8.76
N GLU A 260 11.05 5.77 9.15
CA GLU A 260 12.02 5.24 8.19
C GLU A 260 11.36 4.25 7.21
N CYS A 261 10.48 3.38 7.70
CA CYS A 261 9.74 2.41 6.88
C CYS A 261 8.79 3.07 5.86
N LEU A 262 8.35 4.30 6.14
CA LEU A 262 7.46 5.08 5.29
C LEU A 262 8.23 5.94 4.28
N GLU A 263 9.43 6.41 4.61
CA GLU A 263 10.05 7.50 3.83
C GLU A 263 11.41 7.14 3.20
N MET A 264 12.11 6.10 3.68
CA MET A 264 13.49 5.85 3.27
C MET A 264 13.67 5.64 1.76
N ARG A 265 14.73 6.22 1.18
CA ARG A 265 15.13 6.00 -0.22
C ARG A 265 16.56 5.47 -0.35
N SER A 266 17.41 5.77 0.62
CA SER A 266 18.83 5.40 0.63
C SER A 266 19.31 5.06 2.04
N TYR A 267 20.43 4.33 2.12
CA TYR A 267 21.27 4.28 3.32
C TYR A 267 22.46 5.24 3.17
N ILE A 268 22.93 5.75 4.30
CA ILE A 268 24.11 6.62 4.37
C ILE A 268 25.36 5.77 4.61
N GLY A 269 26.37 5.91 3.76
CA GLY A 269 27.67 5.26 3.91
C GLY A 269 28.54 5.89 5.01
N PRO A 270 29.60 5.20 5.48
CA PRO A 270 30.12 3.92 4.96
C PRO A 270 29.52 2.68 5.63
N ASN A 271 28.90 2.82 6.80
CA ASN A 271 28.39 1.69 7.58
C ASN A 271 27.04 1.18 7.05
N PHE A 272 26.27 2.04 6.39
CA PHE A 272 24.93 1.76 5.87
C PHE A 272 23.94 1.32 6.95
N ASN A 273 24.08 1.81 8.17
CA ASN A 273 23.22 1.57 9.33
C ASN A 273 22.49 2.87 9.71
N GLU A 274 22.17 3.71 8.74
CA GLU A 274 21.40 4.95 8.87
C GLU A 274 20.68 5.16 7.54
N THR A 275 19.47 5.71 7.58
CA THR A 275 18.62 5.89 6.39
C THR A 275 18.39 7.36 6.10
N THR A 276 18.02 7.68 4.86
CA THR A 276 17.62 9.01 4.45
C THR A 276 16.53 8.91 3.38
N ASP A 277 15.59 9.85 3.41
CA ASP A 277 14.57 10.09 2.40
C ASP A 277 15.13 10.87 1.20
N ASP A 278 16.23 11.61 1.39
CA ASP A 278 16.95 12.32 0.34
C ASP A 278 18.00 11.43 -0.34
N PRO A 279 17.78 11.02 -1.61
CA PRO A 279 18.71 10.15 -2.33
C PRO A 279 20.01 10.85 -2.73
N ASP A 280 20.08 12.19 -2.66
CA ASP A 280 21.21 13.00 -3.09
C ASP A 280 22.13 13.39 -1.91
N THR A 281 21.80 12.96 -0.67
CA THR A 281 22.67 13.07 0.51
C THR A 281 24.06 12.48 0.26
N ASP A 282 25.10 13.09 0.83
CA ASP A 282 26.48 12.63 0.69
C ASP A 282 26.65 11.16 1.10
N ASN A 283 27.31 10.37 0.24
CA ASN A 283 27.50 8.92 0.40
C ASN A 283 26.20 8.08 0.44
N ALA A 284 25.08 8.64 0.03
CA ALA A 284 23.82 7.90 -0.06
C ALA A 284 23.89 6.81 -1.14
N VAL A 285 23.40 5.62 -0.79
CA VAL A 285 23.23 4.51 -1.72
C VAL A 285 21.83 3.95 -1.57
N SER A 286 21.14 3.75 -2.69
CA SER A 286 19.78 3.19 -2.73
C SER A 286 19.63 2.03 -1.75
N TRP A 287 18.59 2.11 -0.92
CA TRP A 287 18.41 1.14 0.15
C TRP A 287 18.28 -0.28 -0.40
N SER A 288 17.51 -0.43 -1.50
CA SER A 288 17.26 -1.73 -2.13
C SER A 288 18.55 -2.38 -2.64
N LYS A 289 19.54 -1.59 -3.08
CA LYS A 289 20.86 -2.09 -3.49
C LYS A 289 21.62 -2.67 -2.32
N ILE A 290 21.68 -1.96 -1.20
CA ILE A 290 22.34 -2.44 0.02
C ILE A 290 21.60 -3.66 0.57
N TRP A 291 20.27 -3.61 0.65
CA TRP A 291 19.43 -4.71 1.08
C TRP A 291 19.74 -5.99 0.32
N ASN A 292 19.68 -5.96 -1.02
CA ASN A 292 19.99 -7.15 -1.83
C ASN A 292 21.43 -7.66 -1.62
N SER A 293 22.40 -6.77 -1.39
CA SER A 293 23.77 -7.15 -1.07
C SER A 293 23.86 -7.90 0.27
N LYS A 294 23.22 -7.36 1.31
CA LYS A 294 23.20 -7.92 2.67
C LYS A 294 22.44 -9.25 2.72
N GLN A 295 21.27 -9.33 2.08
CA GLN A 295 20.49 -10.57 2.01
C GLN A 295 21.20 -11.68 1.22
N LYS A 296 22.05 -11.32 0.24
CA LYS A 296 22.84 -12.31 -0.52
C LYS A 296 23.91 -13.00 0.32
N ILE A 297 24.49 -12.31 1.30
CA ILE A 297 25.53 -12.85 2.18
C ILE A 297 24.97 -13.43 3.50
N ALA A 298 23.71 -13.13 3.82
CA ALA A 298 23.02 -13.69 4.97
C ALA A 298 22.86 -15.21 4.84
N ALA A 299 22.83 -15.90 5.99
CA ALA A 299 22.46 -17.31 5.99
C ALA A 299 21.02 -17.47 5.48
N LYS A 300 20.74 -18.55 4.73
CA LYS A 300 19.42 -18.75 4.09
C LYS A 300 18.24 -18.64 5.08
N LYS A 301 18.44 -19.10 6.33
CA LYS A 301 17.43 -19.04 7.41
C LYS A 301 17.08 -17.61 7.85
N ASP A 302 17.99 -16.66 7.63
CA ASP A 302 17.87 -15.26 8.07
C ASP A 302 17.48 -14.33 6.92
N ALA A 303 17.58 -14.83 5.68
CA ALA A 303 17.31 -14.09 4.45
C ALA A 303 15.79 -13.83 4.27
N LYS A 304 15.47 -12.63 3.80
CA LYS A 304 14.09 -12.12 3.67
C LYS A 304 13.88 -11.46 2.31
N ILE A 305 12.65 -11.49 1.83
CA ILE A 305 12.23 -10.80 0.60
C ILE A 305 11.29 -9.66 0.97
N ILE A 306 11.53 -8.47 0.42
CA ILE A 306 10.67 -7.30 0.62
C ILE A 306 9.89 -6.97 -0.65
N TYR A 307 8.60 -6.67 -0.50
CA TYR A 307 7.76 -6.03 -1.50
C TYR A 307 7.50 -4.59 -1.04
N TYR A 308 7.60 -3.62 -1.96
CA TYR A 308 7.53 -2.20 -1.62
C TYR A 308 7.03 -1.31 -2.77
N GLY A 309 6.65 -0.07 -2.42
CA GLY A 309 6.19 1.02 -3.28
C GLY A 309 7.16 2.22 -3.28
N HIS A 310 6.66 3.46 -3.16
CA HIS A 310 7.33 4.74 -2.86
C HIS A 310 8.37 5.28 -3.87
N GLU A 311 9.10 4.41 -4.55
CA GLU A 311 10.27 4.76 -5.38
C GLU A 311 9.96 4.96 -6.88
N ALA A 312 8.95 5.75 -7.22
CA ALA A 312 8.53 6.04 -8.61
C ALA A 312 9.68 6.42 -9.55
N ARG A 313 10.70 7.15 -9.05
CA ARG A 313 11.90 7.54 -9.82
C ARG A 313 12.66 6.33 -10.38
N ARG A 314 12.59 5.18 -9.73
CA ARG A 314 13.21 3.92 -10.19
C ARG A 314 12.26 3.04 -10.99
N GLY A 315 10.96 3.33 -10.94
CA GLY A 315 9.91 2.54 -11.56
C GLY A 315 9.87 1.11 -11.04
N LEU A 316 9.28 0.21 -11.84
CA LEU A 316 9.22 -1.21 -11.53
C LEU A 316 10.64 -1.81 -11.38
N ASN A 317 11.00 -2.24 -10.16
CA ASN A 317 12.34 -2.69 -9.83
C ASN A 317 12.31 -4.06 -9.12
N LEU A 318 12.41 -5.13 -9.91
CA LEU A 318 12.27 -6.50 -9.43
C LEU A 318 13.65 -7.16 -9.27
N ARG A 319 14.16 -7.16 -8.04
CA ARG A 319 15.40 -7.84 -7.65
C ARG A 319 15.09 -9.16 -6.95
N LYS A 320 16.14 -9.87 -6.52
CA LYS A 320 15.99 -11.21 -5.92
C LYS A 320 15.46 -11.14 -4.49
N TYR A 321 15.85 -10.12 -3.73
CA TYR A 321 15.45 -9.93 -2.33
C TYR A 321 14.59 -8.68 -2.10
N SER A 322 14.32 -7.90 -3.15
CA SER A 322 13.42 -6.75 -3.09
C SER A 322 12.61 -6.64 -4.38
N LYS A 323 11.33 -6.28 -4.27
CA LYS A 323 10.36 -6.21 -5.35
C LYS A 323 9.62 -4.87 -5.27
N GLY A 324 10.12 -3.87 -5.99
CA GLY A 324 9.53 -2.53 -6.05
C GLY A 324 8.45 -2.46 -7.11
N LEU A 325 7.23 -2.09 -6.70
CA LEU A 325 6.02 -2.07 -7.53
C LEU A 325 5.59 -0.67 -7.95
N ASP A 326 6.17 0.39 -7.38
CA ASP A 326 5.88 1.76 -7.79
C ASP A 326 6.45 2.04 -9.18
N SER A 327 5.57 2.02 -10.18
CA SER A 327 5.89 2.34 -11.57
C SER A 327 5.46 3.74 -11.99
N GLY A 328 5.23 4.63 -11.01
CA GLY A 328 5.00 6.06 -11.22
C GLY A 328 3.68 6.37 -11.91
N CYS A 329 2.55 5.83 -11.43
CA CYS A 329 1.24 6.03 -12.05
C CYS A 329 0.85 7.52 -12.14
N ASP A 330 1.01 8.25 -11.04
CA ASP A 330 0.73 9.69 -10.95
C ASP A 330 1.54 10.53 -11.95
N GLY A 331 2.80 10.16 -12.19
CA GLY A 331 3.66 10.79 -13.19
C GLY A 331 3.35 10.41 -14.65
N GLY A 332 2.20 9.81 -14.94
CA GLY A 332 1.82 9.33 -16.27
C GLY A 332 2.54 8.03 -16.69
N GLY A 333 3.14 7.31 -15.73
CA GLY A 333 3.80 6.03 -15.95
C GLY A 333 2.80 4.88 -16.03
N LYS A 334 2.94 3.92 -15.12
CA LYS A 334 2.06 2.75 -15.04
C LYS A 334 1.64 2.48 -13.60
N LEU A 335 0.54 1.76 -13.43
CA LEU A 335 0.20 1.10 -12.18
C LEU A 335 0.52 -0.38 -12.30
N SER A 336 1.28 -0.92 -11.35
CA SER A 336 1.73 -2.32 -11.36
C SER A 336 1.04 -3.16 -10.29
N ALA A 337 0.75 -4.40 -10.64
CA ALA A 337 0.41 -5.47 -9.71
C ALA A 337 1.40 -6.62 -9.82
N MET A 338 1.80 -7.19 -8.70
CA MET A 338 2.45 -8.50 -8.66
C MET A 338 1.47 -9.54 -8.13
N VAL A 339 1.32 -10.62 -8.89
CA VAL A 339 0.48 -11.77 -8.55
C VAL A 339 1.38 -12.93 -8.15
N ILE A 340 1.16 -13.50 -6.98
CA ILE A 340 1.89 -14.64 -6.43
C ILE A 340 0.92 -15.80 -6.22
N TRP A 341 1.33 -17.02 -6.60
CA TRP A 341 0.54 -18.22 -6.38
C TRP A 341 1.40 -19.45 -6.14
N LEU A 342 0.76 -20.50 -5.64
CA LEU A 342 1.32 -21.85 -5.55
C LEU A 342 0.78 -22.69 -6.69
N GLN A 343 1.65 -23.29 -7.49
CA GLN A 343 1.26 -24.17 -8.59
C GLN A 343 1.65 -25.61 -8.29
N GLU A 344 0.71 -26.53 -8.49
CA GLU A 344 0.99 -27.97 -8.46
C GLU A 344 1.84 -28.38 -9.67
N ALA A 345 2.85 -29.20 -9.43
CA ALA A 345 3.71 -29.74 -10.47
C ALA A 345 4.22 -31.12 -10.08
N LEU A 346 4.88 -31.79 -11.02
CA LEU A 346 5.59 -33.04 -10.80
C LEU A 346 7.10 -32.80 -10.96
N ASN A 347 7.89 -33.43 -10.11
CA ASN A 347 9.35 -33.41 -10.25
C ASN A 347 9.84 -34.37 -11.33
N SER A 348 11.16 -34.37 -11.59
CA SER A 348 11.80 -35.26 -12.58
C SER A 348 11.61 -36.76 -12.30
N LYS A 349 11.14 -37.13 -11.11
CA LYS A 349 10.82 -38.50 -10.69
C LYS A 349 9.30 -38.78 -10.66
N GLY A 350 8.47 -37.86 -11.17
CA GLY A 350 7.02 -38.00 -11.18
C GLY A 350 6.33 -37.84 -9.82
N LYS A 351 7.02 -37.27 -8.81
CA LYS A 351 6.42 -37.01 -7.48
C LYS A 351 5.75 -35.62 -7.44
N PRO A 352 4.55 -35.49 -6.86
CA PRO A 352 3.90 -34.21 -6.59
C PRO A 352 4.78 -33.26 -5.78
N VAL A 353 4.82 -32.01 -6.24
CA VAL A 353 5.49 -30.88 -5.61
C VAL A 353 4.66 -29.62 -5.81
N THR A 354 4.94 -28.61 -5.01
CA THR A 354 4.33 -27.29 -5.17
C THR A 354 5.43 -26.26 -5.47
N LEU A 355 5.16 -25.37 -6.42
CA LEU A 355 6.07 -24.35 -6.87
C LEU A 355 5.49 -22.97 -6.61
N TYR A 356 6.26 -22.11 -5.94
CA TYR A 356 5.96 -20.69 -5.86
C TYR A 356 6.19 -20.03 -7.22
N ARG A 357 5.21 -19.24 -7.65
CA ARG A 357 5.22 -18.51 -8.92
C ARG A 357 4.87 -17.05 -8.68
N GLU A 358 5.37 -16.19 -9.57
CA GLU A 358 5.02 -14.77 -9.59
C GLU A 358 4.89 -14.25 -11.02
N GLN A 359 4.02 -13.26 -11.20
CA GLN A 359 3.80 -12.56 -12.47
C GLN A 359 3.49 -11.10 -12.21
N VAL A 360 3.91 -10.21 -13.11
CA VAL A 360 3.60 -8.78 -13.03
C VAL A 360 2.63 -8.37 -14.12
N HIS A 361 1.66 -7.55 -13.74
CA HIS A 361 0.71 -6.90 -14.63
C HIS A 361 0.89 -5.40 -14.50
N GLN A 362 0.78 -4.67 -15.61
CA GLN A 362 0.80 -3.22 -15.60
C GLN A 362 -0.30 -2.66 -16.49
N VAL A 363 -0.86 -1.54 -16.07
CA VAL A 363 -1.73 -0.68 -16.89
C VAL A 363 -1.11 0.70 -17.02
N SER A 364 -1.22 1.33 -18.18
CA SER A 364 -0.77 2.71 -18.37
C SER A 364 -1.68 3.68 -17.64
N CYS A 365 -1.06 4.63 -16.94
CA CYS A 365 -1.73 5.77 -16.34
C CYS A 365 -1.76 6.94 -17.30
N LYS A 366 -2.70 7.85 -17.12
CA LYS A 366 -2.97 8.98 -18.01
C LYS A 366 -3.01 10.27 -17.24
#